data_AF-A0A4R4SDL1-F1
#
_entry.id   AF-A0A4R4SDL1-F1
#
_cell.length_a   1.000
_cell.length_b   1.000
_cell.length_c   1.000
_cell.angle_alpha   90.00
_cell.angle_beta   90.00
_cell.angle_gamma   90.00
#
_symmetry.space_group_name_H-M   'P 1'
#
loop_
_entity.id
_entity.type
_entity.pdbx_description
1 polymer ?
#
loop_
_entity_poly.entity_id
_entity_poly.type
_entity_poly.pdbx_seq_one_letter_code
_entity_poly.pdbx_strand_id
1 'polypeptide(L)'
;MADLVYMRVSTDEQSTQRQTHLLAAAGLTPGADGVRIFSDPATSSKIPALERAGFHELARFAREGDTLTVSELYRLCRNLADILAVRTWCRQHHVQLRVLSGALSNIVDLAAADATTMLVNVIVSVGQFQRDLQNEPTRQGLAAAWAAGKTSGRRPRHTQLGITDQIRHAYRNGASIAALAREHRISRDAIRTAIADLLPHRTDRPIPATTVQAIRVEIPGKVADHLTSTADLGEAERHALHRGRTVRRGQGYSLHVTALPDIHQTLLAAAATLDTDGAPSADRKAYRIYANRLNASTLISHIR
;
A
#
# COMPACT_ATOMS: atom_id res chain seq x y z
N MET A 1 -10.89 -33.28 12.87
CA MET A 1 -10.41 -32.43 11.76
C MET A 1 -11.65 -31.88 11.09
N ALA A 2 -11.77 -30.57 11.00
CA ALA A 2 -12.89 -29.90 10.38
C ALA A 2 -12.47 -29.23 9.06
N ASP A 3 -13.40 -29.15 8.12
CA ASP A 3 -13.27 -28.33 6.92
C ASP A 3 -13.80 -26.92 7.21
N LEU A 4 -12.87 -25.98 7.29
CA LEU A 4 -13.13 -24.56 7.49
C LEU A 4 -13.25 -23.91 6.11
N VAL A 5 -14.48 -23.73 5.65
CA VAL A 5 -14.80 -23.19 4.35
C VAL A 5 -14.83 -21.68 4.43
N TYR A 6 -14.00 -21.00 3.64
CA TYR A 6 -14.03 -19.54 3.53
C TYR A 6 -14.73 -19.08 2.25
N MET A 7 -15.74 -18.24 2.40
CA MET A 7 -16.55 -17.67 1.34
C MET A 7 -16.41 -16.15 1.28
N ARG A 8 -16.56 -15.60 0.06
CA ARG A 8 -16.61 -14.15 -0.13
C ARG A 8 -17.81 -13.81 -0.98
N VAL A 9 -18.82 -13.25 -0.33
CA VAL A 9 -20.11 -12.96 -0.95
C VAL A 9 -20.02 -11.57 -1.57
N SER A 10 -19.98 -11.52 -2.91
CA SER A 10 -20.02 -10.25 -3.65
C SER A 10 -21.47 -9.82 -3.90
N THR A 11 -21.69 -8.54 -4.19
CA THR A 11 -22.97 -8.03 -4.70
C THR A 11 -23.32 -8.56 -6.09
N ASP A 12 -22.36 -9.19 -6.78
CA ASP A 12 -22.58 -9.94 -8.02
C ASP A 12 -23.08 -11.36 -7.70
N GLU A 13 -24.32 -11.62 -8.08
CA GLU A 13 -25.07 -12.85 -7.81
C GLU A 13 -24.52 -14.06 -8.59
N GLN A 14 -24.04 -13.86 -9.82
CA GLN A 14 -23.47 -14.93 -10.65
C GLN A 14 -22.17 -15.48 -10.05
N SER A 15 -21.34 -14.58 -9.51
CA SER A 15 -20.08 -14.90 -8.87
C SER A 15 -20.25 -15.74 -7.60
N THR A 16 -21.30 -15.47 -6.82
CA THR A 16 -21.64 -16.23 -5.60
C THR A 16 -22.19 -17.61 -5.95
N GLN A 17 -23.02 -17.72 -7.00
CA GLN A 17 -23.61 -18.99 -7.42
C GLN A 17 -22.55 -20.02 -7.85
N ARG A 18 -21.53 -19.60 -8.62
CA ARG A 18 -20.40 -20.46 -9.00
C ARG A 18 -19.64 -20.99 -7.78
N GLN A 19 -19.37 -20.13 -6.80
CA GLN A 19 -18.69 -20.52 -5.56
C GLN A 19 -19.50 -21.58 -4.81
N THR A 20 -20.80 -21.36 -4.64
CA THR A 20 -21.71 -22.31 -3.99
C THR A 20 -21.75 -23.65 -4.72
N HIS A 21 -21.78 -23.64 -6.06
CA HIS A 21 -21.77 -24.87 -6.85
C HIS A 21 -20.49 -25.70 -6.67
N LEU A 22 -19.31 -25.06 -6.67
CA LEU A 22 -18.03 -25.74 -6.43
C LEU A 22 -17.95 -26.36 -5.04
N LEU A 23 -18.43 -25.64 -4.02
CA LEU A 23 -18.48 -26.14 -2.63
C LEU A 23 -19.45 -27.31 -2.50
N ALA A 24 -20.64 -27.22 -3.11
CA ALA A 24 -21.63 -28.29 -3.11
C ALA A 24 -21.11 -29.55 -3.82
N ALA A 25 -20.43 -29.41 -4.96
CA ALA A 25 -19.80 -30.53 -5.67
C ALA A 25 -18.71 -31.22 -4.84
N ALA A 26 -18.08 -30.51 -3.90
CA ALA A 26 -17.11 -31.04 -2.96
C ALA A 26 -17.74 -31.58 -1.66
N GLY A 27 -19.06 -31.54 -1.51
CA GLY A 27 -19.77 -31.94 -0.28
C GLY A 27 -19.65 -30.95 0.87
N LEU A 28 -19.17 -29.74 0.61
CA LEU A 28 -18.87 -28.70 1.60
C LEU A 28 -20.03 -27.71 1.74
N THR A 29 -21.20 -28.22 2.12
CA THR A 29 -22.43 -27.43 2.26
C THR A 29 -22.72 -27.05 3.72
N PRO A 30 -23.52 -26.00 3.96
CA PRO A 30 -23.99 -25.69 5.31
C PRO A 30 -24.72 -26.90 5.92
N GLY A 31 -24.32 -27.29 7.13
CA GLY A 31 -24.92 -28.43 7.84
C GLY A 31 -24.30 -29.80 7.54
N ALA A 32 -23.32 -29.89 6.63
CA ALA A 32 -22.52 -31.09 6.46
C ALA A 32 -21.67 -31.35 7.72
N ASP A 33 -21.51 -32.63 8.08
CA ASP A 33 -20.72 -33.00 9.24
C ASP A 33 -19.24 -32.62 9.05
N GLY A 34 -18.62 -32.09 10.11
CA GLY A 34 -17.25 -31.58 10.06
C GLY A 34 -17.05 -30.27 9.26
N VAL A 35 -18.09 -29.67 8.67
CA VAL A 35 -17.96 -28.44 7.87
C VAL A 35 -18.35 -27.20 8.68
N ARG A 36 -17.55 -26.13 8.57
CA ARG A 36 -17.86 -24.80 9.13
C ARG A 36 -17.60 -23.74 8.07
N ILE A 37 -18.60 -22.91 7.82
CA ILE A 37 -18.54 -21.87 6.78
C ILE A 37 -18.36 -20.51 7.44
N PHE A 38 -17.36 -19.77 6.97
CA PHE A 38 -17.08 -18.40 7.34
C PHE A 38 -17.19 -17.52 6.10
N SER A 39 -17.77 -16.33 6.23
CA SER A 39 -18.04 -15.49 5.07
C SER A 39 -17.77 -14.02 5.33
N ASP A 40 -17.16 -13.35 4.35
CA ASP A 40 -17.02 -11.90 4.34
C ASP A 40 -18.00 -11.27 3.31
N PRO A 41 -18.99 -10.47 3.75
CA PRO A 41 -19.92 -9.81 2.86
C PRO A 41 -19.31 -8.55 2.25
N ALA A 42 -19.30 -8.47 0.92
CA ALA A 42 -18.91 -7.31 0.12
C ALA A 42 -17.61 -6.59 0.56
N THR A 43 -16.71 -7.29 1.25
CA THR A 43 -15.46 -6.73 1.73
C THR A 43 -14.61 -6.35 0.52
N SER A 44 -14.23 -5.07 0.46
CA SER A 44 -13.39 -4.55 -0.61
C SER A 44 -12.18 -5.47 -0.76
N SER A 45 -11.88 -5.89 -2.00
CA SER A 45 -10.67 -6.65 -2.33
C SER A 45 -9.37 -5.95 -1.90
N LYS A 46 -9.43 -4.71 -1.38
CA LYS A 46 -8.29 -3.97 -0.83
C LYS A 46 -7.84 -4.49 0.55
N ILE A 47 -8.72 -5.14 1.32
CA ILE A 47 -8.39 -5.61 2.67
C ILE A 47 -7.67 -6.97 2.57
N PRO A 48 -6.44 -7.11 3.10
CA PRO A 48 -5.72 -8.38 3.18
C PRO A 48 -6.57 -9.47 3.82
N ALA A 49 -6.42 -10.72 3.40
CA ALA A 49 -7.25 -11.84 3.85
C ALA A 49 -7.29 -11.97 5.37
N LEU A 50 -6.13 -11.87 6.03
CA LEU A 50 -5.95 -12.03 7.47
C LEU A 50 -6.57 -10.90 8.31
N GLU A 51 -6.89 -9.75 7.70
CA GLU A 51 -7.48 -8.59 8.40
C GLU A 51 -9.01 -8.56 8.30
N ARG A 52 -9.61 -9.53 7.61
CA ARG A 52 -11.07 -9.56 7.40
C ARG A 52 -11.78 -10.19 8.58
N ALA A 53 -12.97 -9.69 8.89
CA ALA A 53 -13.77 -10.16 10.01
C ALA A 53 -14.09 -11.66 9.91
N GLY A 54 -14.53 -12.13 8.73
CA GLY A 54 -14.82 -13.55 8.51
C GLY A 54 -13.58 -14.44 8.66
N PHE A 55 -12.41 -13.95 8.24
CA PHE A 55 -11.15 -14.68 8.47
C PHE A 55 -10.76 -14.71 9.95
N HIS A 56 -10.94 -13.61 10.69
CA HIS A 56 -10.69 -13.60 12.13
C HIS A 56 -11.57 -14.60 12.88
N GLU A 57 -12.85 -14.72 12.51
CA GLU A 57 -13.74 -15.74 13.07
C GLU A 57 -13.25 -17.15 12.77
N LEU A 58 -12.84 -17.41 11.51
CA LEU A 58 -12.24 -18.67 11.11
C LEU A 58 -11.00 -19.00 11.94
N ALA A 59 -10.11 -18.02 12.09
CA ALA A 59 -8.87 -18.17 12.83
C ALA A 59 -9.08 -18.46 14.32
N ARG A 60 -10.17 -17.97 14.92
CA ARG A 60 -10.56 -18.28 16.31
C ARG A 60 -11.10 -19.69 16.47
N PHE A 61 -11.71 -20.24 15.41
CA PHE A 61 -12.26 -21.60 15.42
C PHE A 61 -11.21 -22.66 15.09
N ALA A 62 -10.24 -22.31 14.24
CA ALA A 62 -9.27 -23.24 13.68
C ALA A 62 -8.44 -23.98 14.74
N ARG A 63 -8.23 -25.27 14.50
CA ARG A 63 -7.40 -26.16 15.32
C ARG A 63 -6.34 -26.83 14.46
N GLU A 64 -5.31 -27.34 15.11
CA GLU A 64 -4.28 -28.14 14.44
C GLU A 64 -4.91 -29.34 13.73
N GLY A 65 -4.54 -29.55 12.46
CA GLY A 65 -5.08 -30.59 11.60
C GLY A 65 -6.39 -30.23 10.88
N ASP A 66 -6.95 -29.03 11.07
CA ASP A 66 -8.07 -28.57 10.25
C ASP A 66 -7.63 -28.20 8.82
N THR A 67 -8.59 -28.13 7.91
CA THR A 67 -8.38 -27.76 6.51
C THR A 67 -9.12 -26.46 6.20
N LEU A 68 -8.39 -25.41 5.81
CA LEU A 68 -8.94 -24.20 5.23
C LEU A 68 -9.24 -24.45 3.74
N THR A 69 -10.51 -24.57 3.39
CA THR A 69 -10.96 -24.82 2.02
C THR A 69 -11.58 -23.57 1.40
N VAL A 70 -11.15 -23.24 0.17
CA VAL A 70 -11.71 -22.16 -0.64
C VAL A 70 -12.08 -22.64 -2.04
N SER A 71 -13.15 -22.10 -2.61
CA SER A 71 -13.57 -22.48 -3.97
C SER A 71 -12.50 -22.14 -5.01
N GLU A 72 -11.96 -20.93 -4.95
CA GLU A 72 -10.93 -20.41 -5.85
C GLU A 72 -10.00 -19.49 -5.05
N LEU A 73 -8.69 -19.54 -5.30
CA LEU A 73 -7.71 -18.82 -4.47
C LEU A 73 -7.94 -17.30 -4.44
N TYR A 74 -8.42 -16.72 -5.54
CA TYR A 74 -8.70 -15.28 -5.64
C TYR A 74 -9.89 -14.82 -4.79
N ARG A 75 -10.69 -15.76 -4.25
CA ARG A 75 -11.78 -15.47 -3.30
C ARG A 75 -11.23 -15.13 -1.92
N LEU A 76 -10.08 -15.69 -1.58
CA LEU A 76 -9.36 -15.41 -0.34
C LEU A 76 -8.30 -14.33 -0.56
N CYS A 77 -7.38 -14.55 -1.51
CA CYS A 77 -6.16 -13.76 -1.65
C CYS A 77 -6.16 -12.88 -2.92
N ARG A 78 -5.68 -11.63 -2.83
CA ARG A 78 -5.62 -10.72 -3.99
C ARG A 78 -4.31 -10.75 -4.77
N ASN A 79 -3.19 -10.90 -4.09
CA ASN A 79 -1.86 -10.79 -4.69
C ASN A 79 -0.89 -11.79 -4.05
N LEU A 80 0.33 -11.83 -4.56
CA LEU A 80 1.35 -12.75 -4.06
C LEU A 80 1.61 -12.57 -2.56
N ALA A 81 1.70 -11.32 -2.08
CA ALA A 81 1.94 -11.04 -0.67
C ALA A 81 0.81 -11.59 0.22
N ASP A 82 -0.44 -11.44 -0.20
CA ASP A 82 -1.63 -11.94 0.49
C ASP A 82 -1.64 -13.48 0.52
N ILE A 83 -1.27 -14.12 -0.61
CA ILE A 83 -1.11 -15.59 -0.68
C ILE A 83 -0.02 -16.06 0.29
N LEU A 84 1.15 -15.41 0.30
CA LEU A 84 2.25 -15.77 1.20
C LEU A 84 1.89 -15.56 2.67
N ALA A 85 1.12 -14.52 2.99
CA ALA A 85 0.65 -14.25 4.34
C ALA A 85 -0.29 -15.36 4.83
N VAL A 86 -1.28 -15.74 4.02
CA VAL A 86 -2.20 -16.85 4.34
C VAL A 86 -1.45 -18.17 4.48
N ARG A 87 -0.52 -18.48 3.57
CA ARG A 87 0.28 -19.72 3.64
C ARG A 87 1.12 -19.76 4.93
N THR A 88 1.74 -18.64 5.29
CA THR A 88 2.50 -18.50 6.54
C THR A 88 1.61 -18.75 7.75
N TRP A 89 0.41 -18.15 7.77
CA TRP A 89 -0.57 -18.36 8.83
C TRP A 89 -0.99 -19.84 8.94
N CYS A 90 -1.38 -20.47 7.83
CA CYS A 90 -1.76 -21.88 7.79
C CYS A 90 -0.65 -22.78 8.37
N ARG A 91 0.61 -22.55 7.98
CA ARG A 91 1.76 -23.28 8.51
C ARG A 91 1.96 -23.10 10.01
N GLN A 92 1.84 -21.87 10.51
CA GLN A 92 2.02 -21.56 11.93
C GLN A 92 0.95 -22.22 12.81
N HIS A 93 -0.25 -22.43 12.26
CA HIS A 93 -1.39 -23.02 12.96
C HIS A 93 -1.62 -24.50 12.63
N HIS A 94 -0.72 -25.13 11.87
CA HIS A 94 -0.86 -26.52 11.40
C HIS A 94 -2.21 -26.79 10.70
N VAL A 95 -2.66 -25.82 9.90
CA VAL A 95 -3.88 -25.89 9.08
C VAL A 95 -3.49 -26.11 7.63
N GLN A 96 -4.16 -27.04 6.95
CA GLN A 96 -3.95 -27.27 5.51
C GLN A 96 -4.68 -26.20 4.69
N LEU A 97 -4.14 -25.83 3.53
CA LEU A 97 -4.79 -24.91 2.60
C LEU A 97 -5.21 -25.64 1.32
N ARG A 98 -6.52 -25.76 1.10
CA ARG A 98 -7.10 -26.44 -0.07
C ARG A 98 -7.86 -25.48 -0.98
N VAL A 99 -7.65 -25.60 -2.29
CA VAL A 99 -8.36 -24.82 -3.32
C VAL A 99 -9.11 -25.78 -4.24
N LEU A 100 -10.41 -25.55 -4.49
CA LEU A 100 -11.23 -26.47 -5.28
C LEU A 100 -11.11 -26.27 -6.80
N SER A 101 -10.73 -25.08 -7.26
CA SER A 101 -10.70 -24.76 -8.68
C SER A 101 -9.55 -23.81 -9.05
N GLY A 102 -9.04 -23.97 -10.27
CA GLY A 102 -7.95 -23.19 -10.84
C GLY A 102 -6.63 -23.97 -10.93
N ALA A 103 -5.56 -23.30 -11.35
CA ALA A 103 -4.26 -23.94 -11.62
C ALA A 103 -3.62 -24.65 -10.42
N LEU A 104 -4.09 -24.36 -9.20
CA LEU A 104 -3.55 -24.92 -7.95
C LEU A 104 -4.48 -25.97 -7.32
N SER A 105 -5.59 -26.35 -7.97
CA SER A 105 -6.59 -27.26 -7.36
C SER A 105 -6.11 -28.69 -7.17
N ASN A 106 -5.07 -29.11 -7.90
CA ASN A 106 -4.51 -30.46 -7.81
C ASN A 106 -3.49 -30.59 -6.67
N ILE A 107 -3.20 -29.51 -5.96
CA ILE A 107 -2.31 -29.51 -4.81
C ILE A 107 -3.14 -29.80 -3.57
N VAL A 108 -2.78 -30.86 -2.84
CA VAL A 108 -3.52 -31.32 -1.65
C VAL A 108 -3.44 -30.28 -0.52
N ASP A 109 -2.22 -29.80 -0.23
CA ASP A 109 -2.00 -28.74 0.75
C ASP A 109 -1.08 -27.66 0.17
N LEU A 110 -1.65 -26.50 -0.17
CA LEU A 110 -0.89 -25.35 -0.66
C LEU A 110 0.01 -24.74 0.43
N ALA A 111 -0.24 -24.98 1.71
CA ALA A 111 0.59 -24.48 2.80
C ALA A 111 1.83 -25.35 3.06
N ALA A 112 1.91 -26.56 2.48
CA ALA A 112 3.00 -27.49 2.69
C ALA A 112 4.39 -26.88 2.38
N ALA A 113 5.34 -27.17 3.26
CA ALA A 113 6.71 -26.64 3.22
C ALA A 113 7.70 -27.54 2.45
N ASP A 114 7.25 -28.10 1.32
CA ASP A 114 8.02 -28.99 0.44
C ASP A 114 8.18 -28.38 -0.97
N ALA A 115 8.37 -29.21 -2.00
CA ALA A 115 8.45 -28.79 -3.40
C ALA A 115 7.23 -27.95 -3.84
N THR A 116 6.08 -28.11 -3.19
CA THR A 116 4.86 -27.31 -3.38
C THR A 116 5.13 -25.82 -3.15
N THR A 117 6.00 -25.47 -2.20
CA THR A 117 6.32 -24.05 -1.93
C THR A 117 7.00 -23.38 -3.11
N MET A 118 7.95 -24.05 -3.76
CA MET A 118 8.63 -23.50 -4.94
C MET A 118 7.66 -23.39 -6.12
N LEU A 119 6.87 -24.43 -6.39
CA LEU A 119 5.88 -24.44 -7.47
C LEU A 119 4.84 -23.32 -7.31
N VAL A 120 4.28 -23.16 -6.11
CA VAL A 120 3.32 -22.11 -5.79
C VAL A 120 3.95 -20.73 -6.00
N ASN A 121 5.18 -20.52 -5.51
CA ASN A 121 5.87 -19.23 -5.68
C ASN A 121 6.08 -18.88 -7.15
N VAL A 122 6.45 -19.86 -7.99
CA VAL A 122 6.62 -19.67 -9.44
C VAL A 122 5.30 -19.33 -10.11
N ILE A 123 4.25 -20.13 -9.91
CA ILE A 123 2.93 -19.91 -10.54
C ILE A 123 2.36 -18.54 -10.15
N VAL A 124 2.44 -18.19 -8.87
CA VAL A 124 1.93 -16.91 -8.39
C VAL A 124 2.77 -15.74 -8.91
N SER A 125 4.08 -15.89 -9.03
CA SER A 125 4.97 -14.87 -9.63
C SER A 125 4.66 -14.65 -11.11
N VAL A 126 4.44 -15.72 -11.88
CA VAL A 126 4.02 -15.62 -13.29
C VAL A 126 2.68 -14.90 -13.41
N GLY A 127 1.71 -15.23 -12.55
CA GLY A 127 0.42 -14.55 -12.52
C GLY A 127 0.50 -13.07 -12.08
N GLN A 128 1.48 -12.69 -11.27
CA GLN A 128 1.75 -11.29 -10.94
C GLN A 128 2.38 -10.56 -12.14
N PHE A 129 3.38 -11.18 -12.77
CA PHE A 129 4.04 -10.64 -13.97
C PHE A 129 3.05 -10.38 -15.11
N GLN A 130 2.14 -11.32 -15.38
CA GLN A 130 1.10 -11.14 -16.39
C GLN A 130 0.16 -9.96 -16.06
N ARG A 131 -0.22 -9.80 -14.78
CA ARG A 131 -1.04 -8.66 -14.35
C ARG A 131 -0.30 -7.34 -14.50
N ASP A 132 0.98 -7.32 -14.19
CA ASP A 132 1.79 -6.11 -14.32
C ASP A 132 1.92 -5.73 -15.80
N LEU A 133 2.17 -6.69 -16.70
CA LEU A 133 2.17 -6.45 -18.15
C LEU A 133 0.82 -5.93 -18.70
N GLN A 134 -0.32 -6.42 -18.19
CA GLN A 134 -1.64 -5.93 -18.60
C GLN A 134 -1.91 -4.49 -18.12
N ASN A 135 -1.40 -4.13 -16.94
CA ASN A 135 -1.59 -2.80 -16.38
C ASN A 135 -0.63 -1.76 -16.93
N GLU A 136 0.52 -2.20 -17.46
CA GLU A 136 1.59 -1.33 -17.96
C GLU A 136 1.11 -0.33 -19.04
N PRO A 137 0.39 -0.74 -20.11
CA PRO A 137 -0.14 0.20 -21.09
C PRO A 137 -1.12 1.22 -20.49
N THR A 138 -1.90 0.81 -19.49
CA THR A 138 -2.83 1.72 -18.80
C THR A 138 -2.07 2.78 -18.00
N ARG A 139 -1.00 2.39 -17.30
CA ARG A 139 -0.14 3.35 -16.58
C ARG A 139 0.56 4.31 -17.54
N GLN A 140 1.09 3.79 -18.65
CA GLN A 140 1.71 4.62 -19.69
C GLN A 140 0.71 5.58 -20.33
N GLY A 141 -0.51 5.12 -20.63
CA GLY A 141 -1.58 5.96 -21.17
C GLY A 141 -2.03 7.06 -20.19
N LEU A 142 -2.15 6.73 -18.89
CA LEU A 142 -2.45 7.71 -17.85
C LEU A 142 -1.32 8.73 -17.69
N ALA A 143 -0.06 8.29 -17.68
CA ALA A 143 1.10 9.17 -17.60
C ALA A 143 1.17 10.12 -18.81
N ALA A 144 0.94 9.61 -20.02
CA ALA A 144 0.88 10.42 -21.24
C ALA A 144 -0.30 11.41 -21.21
N ALA A 145 -1.46 11.00 -20.70
CA ALA A 145 -2.62 11.88 -20.53
C ALA A 145 -2.34 13.01 -19.53
N TRP A 146 -1.70 12.70 -18.40
CA TRP A 146 -1.29 13.70 -17.42
C TRP A 146 -0.23 14.66 -17.96
N ALA A 147 0.76 14.16 -18.71
CA ALA A 147 1.76 15.00 -19.40
C ALA A 147 1.12 15.92 -20.44
N ALA A 148 0.04 15.48 -21.10
CA ALA A 148 -0.77 16.29 -22.00
C ALA A 148 -1.78 17.22 -21.28
N GLY A 149 -1.69 17.36 -19.94
CA GLY A 149 -2.55 18.23 -19.14
C GLY A 149 -3.98 17.72 -18.93
N LYS A 150 -4.29 16.47 -19.32
CA LYS A 150 -5.62 15.89 -19.09
C LYS A 150 -5.75 15.44 -17.64
N THR A 151 -6.72 15.99 -16.91
CA THR A 151 -7.00 15.57 -15.54
C THR A 151 -7.88 14.31 -15.53
N SER A 152 -7.49 13.31 -14.73
CA SER A 152 -8.33 12.14 -14.47
C SER A 152 -9.40 12.46 -13.43
N GLY A 153 -10.56 11.79 -13.52
CA GLY A 153 -11.65 11.89 -12.55
C GLY A 153 -12.93 12.50 -13.09
N ARG A 154 -13.94 12.64 -12.22
CA ARG A 154 -15.25 13.19 -12.56
C ARG A 154 -15.11 14.67 -12.90
N ARG A 155 -15.61 15.09 -14.07
CA ARG A 155 -15.63 16.50 -14.47
C ARG A 155 -16.34 17.34 -13.39
N PRO A 156 -15.81 18.52 -13.03
CA PRO A 156 -16.45 19.41 -12.07
C PRO A 156 -17.89 19.74 -12.47
N ARG A 157 -18.76 19.88 -11.47
CA ARG A 157 -20.20 20.08 -11.70
C ARG A 157 -20.52 21.38 -12.47
N HIS A 158 -19.72 22.43 -12.29
CA HIS A 158 -19.87 23.68 -13.04
C HIS A 158 -19.61 23.49 -14.55
N THR A 159 -18.65 22.63 -14.92
CA THR A 159 -18.34 22.29 -16.31
C THR A 159 -19.48 21.48 -16.93
N GLN A 160 -20.08 20.56 -16.16
CA GLN A 160 -21.23 19.78 -16.61
C GLN A 160 -22.47 20.65 -16.85
N LEU A 161 -22.65 21.70 -16.05
CA LEU A 161 -23.77 22.64 -16.16
C LEU A 161 -23.51 23.77 -17.17
N GLY A 162 -22.30 23.89 -17.74
CA GLY A 162 -21.97 24.96 -18.69
C GLY A 162 -21.90 26.36 -18.08
N ILE A 163 -21.79 26.48 -16.75
CA ILE A 163 -21.89 27.77 -16.02
C ILE A 163 -20.52 28.36 -15.63
N THR A 164 -19.42 27.81 -16.16
CA THR A 164 -18.05 28.23 -15.82
C THR A 164 -17.85 29.73 -16.03
N ASP A 165 -18.22 30.25 -17.19
CA ASP A 165 -18.00 31.66 -17.55
C ASP A 165 -18.88 32.61 -16.74
N GLN A 166 -20.12 32.20 -16.45
CA GLN A 166 -21.04 32.94 -15.60
C GLN A 166 -20.48 33.10 -14.18
N ILE A 167 -19.98 32.01 -13.59
CA ILE A 167 -19.34 32.01 -12.26
C ILE A 167 -18.12 32.95 -12.27
N ARG A 168 -17.27 32.86 -13.30
CA ARG A 168 -16.05 33.68 -13.42
C ARG A 168 -16.38 35.17 -13.57
N HIS A 169 -17.37 35.51 -14.39
CA HIS A 169 -17.83 36.88 -14.58
C HIS A 169 -18.43 37.45 -13.29
N ALA A 170 -19.33 36.72 -12.64
CA ALA A 170 -19.94 37.15 -11.39
C ALA A 170 -18.90 37.33 -10.26
N TYR A 171 -17.90 36.44 -10.17
CA TYR A 171 -16.81 36.56 -9.21
C TYR A 171 -15.95 37.82 -9.45
N ARG A 172 -15.60 38.13 -10.71
CA ARG A 172 -14.88 39.37 -11.06
C ARG A 172 -15.67 40.63 -10.70
N ASN A 173 -17.01 40.55 -10.71
CA ASN A 173 -17.90 41.63 -10.30
C ASN A 173 -18.16 41.68 -8.78
N GLY A 174 -17.39 40.93 -7.99
CA GLY A 174 -17.42 40.98 -6.52
C GLY A 174 -18.32 39.95 -5.84
N ALA A 175 -18.94 39.02 -6.58
CA ALA A 175 -19.74 37.96 -5.98
C ALA A 175 -18.89 37.02 -5.12
N SER A 176 -19.32 36.75 -3.88
CA SER A 176 -18.61 35.83 -3.01
C SER A 176 -18.77 34.36 -3.44
N ILE A 177 -17.75 33.54 -3.16
CA ILE A 177 -17.79 32.08 -3.38
C ILE A 177 -19.03 31.43 -2.73
N ALA A 178 -19.44 31.93 -1.56
CA ALA A 178 -20.60 31.42 -0.84
C ALA A 178 -21.93 31.81 -1.51
N ALA A 179 -22.02 32.99 -2.12
CA ALA A 179 -23.19 33.41 -2.88
C ALA A 179 -23.35 32.55 -4.15
N LEU A 180 -22.27 32.40 -4.93
CA LEU A 180 -22.24 31.62 -6.17
C LEU A 180 -22.58 30.13 -5.93
N ALA A 181 -22.09 29.55 -4.82
CA ALA A 181 -22.40 28.17 -4.45
C ALA A 181 -23.91 27.97 -4.15
N ARG A 182 -24.54 28.95 -3.48
CA ARG A 182 -25.98 28.88 -3.17
C ARG A 182 -26.84 29.09 -4.40
N GLU A 183 -26.50 30.10 -5.22
CA GLU A 183 -27.20 30.45 -6.45
C GLU A 183 -27.25 29.27 -7.43
N HIS A 184 -26.09 28.66 -7.71
CA HIS A 184 -26.00 27.55 -8.67
C HIS A 184 -26.20 26.17 -8.04
N ARG A 185 -26.48 26.08 -6.73
CA ARG A 185 -26.68 24.82 -5.98
C ARG A 185 -25.53 23.81 -6.17
N ILE A 186 -24.29 24.28 -6.22
CA ILE A 186 -23.09 23.44 -6.33
C ILE A 186 -22.15 23.68 -5.14
N SER A 187 -21.24 22.74 -4.87
CA SER A 187 -20.33 22.86 -3.74
C SER A 187 -19.41 24.06 -3.88
N ARG A 188 -19.03 24.67 -2.75
CA ARG A 188 -18.02 25.75 -2.73
C ARG A 188 -16.71 25.32 -3.37
N ASP A 189 -16.36 24.04 -3.24
CA ASP A 189 -15.17 23.46 -3.87
C ASP A 189 -15.26 23.49 -5.40
N ALA A 190 -16.41 23.11 -5.98
CA ALA A 190 -16.65 23.20 -7.41
C ALA A 190 -16.61 24.66 -7.92
N ILE A 191 -17.06 25.64 -7.12
CA ILE A 191 -16.88 27.06 -7.43
C ILE A 191 -15.40 27.43 -7.42
N ARG A 192 -14.65 27.05 -6.37
CA ARG A 192 -13.21 27.33 -6.24
C ARG A 192 -12.40 26.77 -7.40
N THR A 193 -12.75 25.58 -7.91
CA THR A 193 -12.11 25.02 -9.11
C THR A 193 -12.38 25.88 -10.36
N ALA A 194 -13.57 26.47 -10.51
CA ALA A 194 -13.93 27.30 -11.66
C ALA A 194 -13.19 28.65 -11.72
N ILE A 195 -12.80 29.17 -10.54
CA ILE A 195 -12.14 30.48 -10.37
C ILE A 195 -10.71 30.34 -9.85
N ALA A 196 -10.09 29.16 -9.96
CA ALA A 196 -8.82 28.84 -9.31
C ALA A 196 -7.69 29.82 -9.67
N ASP A 197 -7.67 30.31 -10.89
CA ASP A 197 -6.76 31.31 -11.45
C ASP A 197 -7.15 32.76 -11.13
N LEU A 198 -8.39 33.02 -10.71
CA LEU A 198 -8.91 34.35 -10.34
C LEU A 198 -8.89 34.60 -8.83
N LEU A 199 -8.74 33.54 -8.02
CA LEU A 199 -8.55 33.69 -6.59
C LEU A 199 -7.24 34.48 -6.37
N PRO A 200 -7.26 35.57 -5.57
CA PRO A 200 -6.01 36.21 -5.20
C PRO A 200 -5.11 35.14 -4.59
N HIS A 201 -3.90 34.98 -5.13
CA HIS A 201 -2.87 34.24 -4.43
C HIS A 201 -2.78 34.87 -3.06
N ARG A 202 -3.12 34.11 -2.01
CA ARG A 202 -3.08 34.60 -0.66
C ARG A 202 -1.61 34.81 -0.31
N THR A 203 -1.08 35.98 -0.63
CA THR A 203 0.33 36.35 -0.40
C THR A 203 0.62 36.65 1.07
N ASP A 204 -0.38 36.70 1.97
CA ASP A 204 -0.12 36.77 3.42
C ASP A 204 -1.07 35.87 4.23
N ARG A 205 -0.93 34.58 3.99
CA ARG A 205 -0.89 33.63 5.10
C ARG A 205 0.43 32.91 4.88
N PRO A 206 1.29 32.70 5.90
CA PRO A 206 2.33 31.71 5.73
C PRO A 206 1.59 30.47 5.21
N ILE A 207 1.97 30.02 4.02
CA ILE A 207 1.68 28.65 3.58
C ILE A 207 1.89 27.84 4.87
N PRO A 208 0.96 27.01 5.36
CA PRO A 208 1.40 26.00 6.30
C PRO A 208 2.41 25.24 5.46
N ALA A 209 3.70 25.62 5.59
CA ALA A 209 4.82 25.08 4.85
C ALA A 209 4.50 23.61 4.85
N THR A 210 4.22 23.01 3.69
CA THR A 210 3.78 21.61 3.53
C THR A 210 4.37 20.89 4.70
N THR A 211 3.63 20.60 5.79
CA THR A 211 4.30 20.45 7.09
C THR A 211 5.25 19.31 6.92
N VAL A 212 6.53 19.64 6.71
CA VAL A 212 7.49 18.68 6.23
C VAL A 212 7.75 17.92 7.49
N GLN A 213 6.97 16.85 7.67
CA GLN A 213 6.92 16.22 8.97
C GLN A 213 8.27 15.56 9.15
N ALA A 214 8.86 15.74 10.33
CA ALA A 214 10.10 15.06 10.65
C ALA A 214 9.87 13.56 10.47
N ILE A 215 10.68 12.95 9.61
CA ILE A 215 10.64 11.51 9.36
C ILE A 215 11.69 10.85 10.24
N ARG A 216 11.38 9.65 10.72
CA ARG A 216 12.34 8.83 11.46
C ARG A 216 13.03 7.88 10.50
N VAL A 217 14.35 8.01 10.36
CA VAL A 217 15.16 7.13 9.50
C VAL A 217 16.21 6.42 10.34
N GLU A 218 16.40 5.12 10.06
CA GLU A 218 17.41 4.29 10.71
C GLU A 218 18.74 4.37 9.93
N ILE A 219 19.72 5.09 10.48
CA ILE A 219 21.06 5.26 9.93
C ILE A 219 21.95 4.09 10.39
N PRO A 220 22.57 3.31 9.50
CA PRO A 220 23.53 2.27 9.88
C PRO A 220 24.73 2.84 10.65
N GLY A 221 25.24 2.10 11.65
CA GLY A 221 26.32 2.58 12.53
C GLY A 221 27.55 3.09 11.78
N LYS A 222 27.99 2.41 10.72
CA LYS A 222 29.10 2.87 9.88
C LYS A 222 28.88 4.24 9.24
N VAL A 223 27.65 4.53 8.82
CA VAL A 223 27.29 5.84 8.26
C VAL A 223 27.23 6.89 9.38
N ALA A 224 26.70 6.53 10.55
CA ALA A 224 26.66 7.41 11.71
C ALA A 224 28.07 7.75 12.25
N ASP A 225 28.98 6.78 12.31
CA ASP A 225 30.38 6.96 12.72
C ASP A 225 31.12 7.91 11.77
N HIS A 226 30.93 7.71 10.46
CA HIS A 226 31.48 8.58 9.43
C HIS A 226 30.95 10.01 9.58
N LEU A 227 29.63 10.19 9.68
CA LEU A 227 28.99 11.50 9.83
C LEU A 227 29.41 12.23 11.12
N THR A 228 29.62 11.50 12.21
CA THR A 228 30.11 12.09 13.47
C THR A 228 31.55 12.60 13.34
N SER A 229 32.32 12.04 12.40
CA SER A 229 33.70 12.43 12.11
C SER A 229 33.84 13.48 11.00
N THR A 230 32.74 13.81 10.30
CA THR A 230 32.72 14.79 9.19
C THR A 230 32.65 16.22 9.72
N ALA A 231 33.65 17.04 9.39
CA ALA A 231 33.76 18.42 9.87
C ALA A 231 32.73 19.38 9.23
N ASP A 232 32.31 19.14 7.99
CA ASP A 232 31.47 20.07 7.18
C ASP A 232 29.95 19.99 7.44
N LEU A 233 29.51 19.31 8.51
CA LEU A 233 28.09 19.28 8.86
C LEU A 233 27.62 20.59 9.49
N GLY A 234 26.44 21.06 9.07
CA GLY A 234 25.77 22.20 9.69
C GLY A 234 25.25 21.91 11.11
N GLU A 235 24.84 22.96 11.81
CA GLU A 235 24.38 22.88 13.21
C GLU A 235 23.12 22.01 13.36
N ALA A 236 22.20 22.07 12.39
CA ALA A 236 20.96 21.29 12.40
C ALA A 236 21.21 19.78 12.21
N GLU A 237 22.16 19.41 11.36
CA GLU A 237 22.59 18.03 11.11
C GLU A 237 23.27 17.43 12.35
N ARG A 238 24.20 18.18 12.96
CA ARG A 238 24.88 17.77 14.20
C ARG A 238 23.88 17.58 15.35
N HIS A 239 22.93 18.51 15.48
CA HIS A 239 21.87 18.42 16.49
C HIS A 239 20.96 17.21 16.27
N ALA A 240 20.62 16.90 15.01
CA ALA A 240 19.82 15.73 14.65
C ALA A 240 20.54 14.41 14.97
N LEU A 241 21.84 14.31 14.68
CA LEU A 241 22.67 13.14 15.01
C LEU A 241 22.79 12.96 16.54
N HIS A 242 23.06 14.05 17.28
CA HIS A 242 23.20 14.01 18.73
C HIS A 242 21.90 13.61 19.45
N ARG A 243 20.74 14.03 18.93
CA ARG A 243 19.42 13.62 19.45
C ARG A 243 18.97 12.24 18.98
N GLY A 244 19.72 11.61 18.07
CA GLY A 244 19.42 10.28 17.55
C GLY A 244 19.45 9.22 18.66
N ARG A 245 18.56 8.23 18.57
CA ARG A 245 18.55 7.10 19.52
C ARG A 245 19.31 5.91 18.96
N THR A 246 20.39 5.52 19.64
CA THR A 246 21.16 4.31 19.30
C THR A 246 20.40 3.04 19.68
N VAL A 247 20.30 2.11 18.73
CA VAL A 247 19.75 0.75 18.91
C VAL A 247 20.81 -0.26 18.52
N ARG A 248 21.21 -1.13 19.45
CA ARG A 248 22.21 -2.17 19.21
C ARG A 248 21.57 -3.39 18.52
N ARG A 249 22.24 -3.96 17.52
CA ARG A 249 21.84 -5.19 16.81
C ARG A 249 23.08 -6.07 16.59
N GLY A 250 23.22 -7.12 17.41
CA GLY A 250 24.40 -7.99 17.37
C GLY A 250 25.70 -7.22 17.63
N GLN A 251 26.72 -7.41 16.76
CA GLN A 251 28.00 -6.69 16.83
C GLN A 251 27.95 -5.26 16.27
N GLY A 252 26.79 -4.80 15.78
CA GLY A 252 26.61 -3.46 15.20
C GLY A 252 25.55 -2.64 15.92
N TYR A 253 25.36 -1.41 15.45
CA TYR A 253 24.30 -0.53 15.92
C TYR A 253 23.65 0.22 14.76
N SER A 254 22.49 0.80 15.02
CA SER A 254 21.84 1.75 14.12
C SER A 254 21.35 2.95 14.91
N LEU A 255 21.50 4.14 14.32
CA LEU A 255 21.10 5.40 14.91
C LEU A 255 19.75 5.80 14.33
N HIS A 256 18.73 5.89 15.17
CA HIS A 256 17.41 6.34 14.74
C HIS A 256 17.32 7.85 14.87
N VAL A 257 17.37 8.55 13.75
CA VAL A 257 17.32 10.02 13.69
C VAL A 257 15.94 10.45 13.22
N THR A 258 15.35 11.42 13.91
CA THR A 258 14.06 12.02 13.52
C THR A 258 14.30 13.48 13.16
N ALA A 259 14.28 13.79 11.87
CA ALA A 259 14.58 15.11 11.35
C ALA A 259 13.77 15.41 10.08
N LEU A 260 13.85 16.64 9.60
CA LEU A 260 13.26 16.99 8.31
C LEU A 260 13.93 16.18 7.18
N PRO A 261 13.18 15.78 6.13
CA PRO A 261 13.73 15.11 4.95
C PRO A 261 14.97 15.81 4.38
N ASP A 262 15.00 17.15 4.34
CA ASP A 262 16.14 17.92 3.84
C ASP A 262 17.40 17.70 4.68
N ILE A 263 17.27 17.64 6.02
CA ILE A 263 18.38 17.30 6.92
C ILE A 263 18.89 15.88 6.64
N HIS A 264 17.99 14.94 6.38
CA HIS A 264 18.39 13.59 6.00
C HIS A 264 19.09 13.53 4.63
N GLN A 265 18.66 14.36 3.67
CA GLN A 265 19.32 14.50 2.37
C GLN A 265 20.73 15.10 2.52
N THR A 266 20.89 16.14 3.35
CA THR A 266 22.22 16.71 3.66
C THR A 266 23.13 15.69 4.32
N LEU A 267 22.62 14.91 5.30
CA LEU A 267 23.36 13.83 5.94
C LEU A 267 23.72 12.71 4.94
N LEU A 268 22.84 12.38 3.99
CA LEU A 268 23.15 11.39 2.96
C LEU A 268 24.24 11.91 2.02
N ALA A 269 24.14 13.16 1.56
CA ALA A 269 25.14 13.80 0.72
C ALA A 269 26.51 13.86 1.41
N ALA A 270 26.55 14.20 2.70
CA ALA A 270 27.78 14.22 3.49
C ALA A 270 28.42 12.83 3.68
N ALA A 271 27.65 11.74 3.50
CA ALA A 271 28.14 10.37 3.55
C ALA A 271 28.51 9.79 2.17
N ALA A 272 28.39 10.56 1.08
CA ALA A 272 28.57 10.07 -0.30
C ALA A 272 29.96 9.48 -0.56
N THR A 273 30.98 9.90 0.18
CA THR A 273 32.34 9.35 0.11
C THR A 273 32.41 7.85 0.44
N LEU A 274 31.43 7.33 1.18
CA LEU A 274 31.29 5.91 1.49
C LEU A 274 30.81 5.06 0.31
N ASP A 275 30.29 5.65 -0.78
CA ASP A 275 29.84 4.95 -2.01
C ASP A 275 30.78 5.18 -3.20
N THR A 276 32.07 5.43 -2.93
CA THR A 276 33.11 5.55 -3.96
C THR A 276 33.74 4.18 -4.27
N ASP A 277 34.27 3.99 -5.48
CA ASP A 277 34.85 2.69 -5.91
C ASP A 277 36.05 2.24 -5.07
N GLY A 278 36.73 3.17 -4.39
CA GLY A 278 37.81 2.90 -3.43
C GLY A 278 37.35 2.54 -2.02
N ALA A 279 36.05 2.66 -1.70
CA ALA A 279 35.53 2.44 -0.37
C ALA A 279 35.31 0.93 -0.06
N PRO A 280 35.52 0.50 1.20
CA PRO A 280 35.23 -0.87 1.63
C PRO A 280 33.81 -1.30 1.26
N SER A 281 33.63 -2.56 0.86
CA SER A 281 32.32 -3.10 0.45
C SER A 281 31.23 -2.94 1.53
N ALA A 282 31.63 -3.01 2.81
CA ALA A 282 30.75 -2.79 3.95
C ALA A 282 30.25 -1.34 4.05
N ASP A 283 31.04 -0.37 3.62
CA ASP A 283 30.74 1.06 3.73
C ASP A 283 29.79 1.47 2.60
N ARG A 284 30.07 1.00 1.38
CA ARG A 284 29.16 1.13 0.23
C ARG A 284 27.80 0.51 0.51
N LYS A 285 27.80 -0.69 1.12
CA LYS A 285 26.56 -1.36 1.55
C LYS A 285 25.81 -0.54 2.59
N ALA A 286 26.50 0.02 3.58
CA ALA A 286 25.89 0.84 4.62
C ALA A 286 25.28 2.14 4.05
N TYR A 287 25.98 2.81 3.13
CA TYR A 287 25.47 3.99 2.43
C TYR A 287 24.19 3.67 1.64
N ARG A 288 24.19 2.61 0.82
CA ARG A 288 23.03 2.20 0.04
C ARG A 288 21.83 1.83 0.91
N ILE A 289 22.08 1.18 2.05
CA ILE A 289 21.02 0.89 3.03
C ILE A 289 20.42 2.20 3.56
N TYR A 290 21.24 3.20 3.88
CA TYR A 290 20.74 4.50 4.33
C TYR A 290 19.91 5.22 3.25
N ALA A 291 20.42 5.29 2.01
CA ALA A 291 19.72 5.88 0.87
C ALA A 291 18.35 5.22 0.61
N ASN A 292 18.31 3.88 0.61
CA ASN A 292 17.07 3.13 0.41
C ASN A 292 16.05 3.37 1.53
N ARG A 293 16.49 3.46 2.78
CA ARG A 293 15.62 3.75 3.93
C ARG A 293 15.07 5.16 3.90
N LEU A 294 15.88 6.13 3.47
CA LEU A 294 15.44 7.51 3.29
C LEU A 294 14.36 7.59 2.21
N ASN A 295 14.62 7.02 1.03
CA ASN A 295 13.65 6.99 -0.07
C ASN A 295 12.33 6.32 0.33
N ALA A 296 12.38 5.19 1.04
CA ALA A 296 11.19 4.51 1.54
C ALA A 296 10.41 5.36 2.56
N SER A 297 11.10 6.09 3.44
CA SER A 297 10.48 6.91 4.48
C SER A 297 9.83 8.18 3.92
N THR A 298 10.43 8.78 2.90
CA THR A 298 9.89 9.96 2.19
C THR A 298 8.68 9.60 1.31
N LEU A 299 8.64 8.40 0.73
CA LEU A 299 7.48 7.92 -0.01
C LEU A 299 6.26 7.69 0.91
N ILE A 300 6.49 7.27 2.16
CA ILE A 300 5.42 7.02 3.14
C ILE A 300 4.82 8.34 3.68
N SER A 301 5.62 9.41 3.83
CA SER A 301 5.13 10.70 4.31
C SER A 301 4.26 11.46 3.31
N HIS A 302 4.37 11.18 2.00
CA HIS A 302 3.54 11.79 0.95
C HIS A 302 2.16 11.12 0.74
N ILE A 303 1.89 10.01 1.42
CA ILE A 303 0.64 9.23 1.28
C ILE A 303 -0.33 9.50 2.45
N ARG A 304 0.10 10.19 3.51
CA ARG A 304 -0.74 10.62 4.64
C ARG A 304 -1.20 12.07 4.48
#